data_AF-A0A7S2D2W0-F1
#
_entry.id   AF-A0A7S2D2W0-F1
#
_cell.length_a   1.000
_cell.length_b   1.000
_cell.length_c   1.000
_cell.angle_alpha   90.00
_cell.angle_beta   90.00
_cell.angle_gamma   90.00
#
_symmetry.space_group_name_H-M   'P 1'
#
loop_
_entity.id
_entity.type
_entity.pdbx_description
1 polymer ?
#
loop_
_entity_poly.entity_id
_entity_poly.type
_entity_poly.pdbx_seq_one_letter_code
_entity_poly.pdbx_strand_id
1 'polypeptide(L)'
;TGNRVTCRDWFQLTLKEGLTVFRDQEFSGDMGSPAVKRIEEVRILRARQFPEDGGPMAHPIRPESYIAMDNFYTATVYCKGAEVIRMYQTLLGRDGFRKGMDLYFERHDGSAVSCDDFRSDMADA
;
A
#
# COMPACT_ATOMS: atom_id res chain seq x y z
N THR A 1 -8.42 2.27 6.33
CA THR A 1 -7.75 1.05 5.83
C THR A 1 -6.70 0.67 6.83
N GLY A 2 -7.10 0.03 7.94
CA GLY A 2 -6.22 -0.19 9.10
C GLY A 2 -6.94 -0.41 10.44
N ASN A 3 -8.13 0.19 10.63
CA ASN A 3 -8.92 0.04 11.87
C ASN A 3 -10.10 -0.91 11.68
N ARG A 4 -11.13 -0.50 10.91
CA ARG A 4 -12.32 -1.32 10.63
C ARG A 4 -11.98 -2.63 9.91
N VAL A 5 -11.05 -2.56 8.97
CA VAL A 5 -10.36 -3.73 8.42
C VAL A 5 -8.90 -3.57 8.82
N THR A 6 -8.38 -4.51 9.59
CA THR A 6 -7.02 -4.47 10.16
C THR A 6 -6.14 -5.59 9.63
N CYS A 7 -4.86 -5.60 10.01
CA CYS A 7 -3.89 -6.62 9.60
C CYS A 7 -4.05 -7.87 10.47
N ARG A 8 -4.19 -9.05 9.84
CA ARG A 8 -4.22 -10.35 10.53
C ARG A 8 -2.94 -10.61 11.33
N ASP A 9 -1.82 -10.24 10.76
CA ASP A 9 -0.48 -10.35 11.34
C ASP A 9 0.39 -9.19 10.84
N TRP A 10 1.52 -8.94 11.51
CA TRP A 10 2.34 -7.77 11.21
C TRP A 10 3.09 -7.85 9.88
N PHE A 11 3.24 -9.04 9.29
CA PHE A 11 3.77 -9.15 7.93
C PHE A 11 2.87 -8.43 6.92
N GLN A 12 1.57 -8.32 7.21
CA GLN A 12 0.60 -7.60 6.38
C GLN A 12 0.67 -6.08 6.53
N LEU A 13 1.68 -5.50 7.20
CA LEU A 13 1.75 -4.06 7.46
C LEU A 13 1.52 -3.20 6.21
N THR A 14 2.05 -3.60 5.05
CA THR A 14 1.83 -2.89 3.77
C THR A 14 0.36 -2.82 3.34
N LEU A 15 -0.50 -3.73 3.79
CA LEU A 15 -1.94 -3.70 3.50
C LEU A 15 -2.56 -2.43 4.08
N LYS A 16 -2.27 -2.13 5.36
CA LYS A 16 -2.80 -0.89 5.97
C LYS A 16 -2.00 0.32 5.53
N GLU A 17 -0.67 0.22 5.53
CA GLU A 17 0.20 1.39 5.32
C GLU A 17 0.30 1.79 3.86
N GLY A 18 0.63 0.86 2.97
CA GLY A 18 0.72 1.15 1.53
C GLY A 18 -0.61 1.68 0.97
N LEU A 19 -1.74 1.08 1.36
CA LEU A 19 -3.07 1.54 0.95
C LEU A 19 -3.43 2.90 1.54
N THR A 20 -3.05 3.18 2.78
CA THR A 20 -3.35 4.47 3.42
C THR A 20 -2.45 5.59 2.90
N VAL A 21 -1.17 5.32 2.67
CA VAL A 21 -0.25 6.24 2.00
C VAL A 21 -0.76 6.55 0.60
N PHE A 22 -1.17 5.53 -0.19
CA PHE A 22 -1.77 5.77 -1.50
C PHE A 22 -2.99 6.70 -1.43
N ARG A 23 -3.89 6.50 -0.46
CA ARG A 23 -5.06 7.37 -0.25
C ARG A 23 -4.67 8.80 0.14
N ASP A 24 -3.67 8.97 0.98
CA ASP A 24 -3.14 10.29 1.35
C ASP A 24 -2.50 11.00 0.16
N GLN A 25 -1.79 10.27 -0.70
CA GLN A 25 -1.23 10.80 -1.94
C GLN A 25 -2.33 11.30 -2.90
N GLU A 26 -3.39 10.50 -3.10
CA GLU A 26 -4.54 10.93 -3.91
C GLU A 26 -5.22 12.15 -3.29
N PHE A 27 -5.50 12.13 -1.98
CA PHE A 27 -6.10 13.26 -1.27
C PHE A 27 -5.26 14.55 -1.38
N SER A 28 -3.96 14.46 -1.10
CA SER A 28 -3.03 15.60 -1.19
C SER A 28 -2.91 16.13 -2.61
N GLY A 29 -3.00 15.25 -3.61
CA GLY A 29 -3.07 15.62 -5.02
C GLY A 29 -4.33 16.41 -5.32
N ASP A 30 -5.49 15.92 -4.88
CA ASP A 30 -6.80 16.55 -5.09
C ASP A 30 -6.95 17.89 -4.36
N MET A 31 -6.37 18.02 -3.15
CA MET A 31 -6.39 19.26 -2.37
C MET A 31 -5.36 20.30 -2.83
N GLY A 32 -4.40 19.90 -3.64
CA GLY A 32 -3.28 20.73 -4.06
C GLY A 32 -3.01 20.61 -5.55
N SER A 33 -1.82 20.13 -5.89
CA SER A 33 -1.42 19.89 -7.27
C SER A 33 -1.07 18.41 -7.47
N PRO A 34 -1.85 17.66 -8.26
CA PRO A 34 -1.59 16.24 -8.52
C PRO A 34 -0.20 16.00 -9.11
N ALA A 35 0.24 16.88 -10.02
CA ALA A 35 1.56 16.76 -10.67
C ALA A 35 2.71 16.98 -9.68
N VAL A 36 2.62 18.00 -8.83
CA VAL A 36 3.66 18.29 -7.82
C VAL A 36 3.73 17.16 -6.80
N LYS A 37 2.58 16.73 -6.26
CA LYS A 37 2.53 15.61 -5.30
C LYS A 37 3.11 14.35 -5.93
N ARG A 38 2.77 14.04 -7.18
CA ARG A 38 3.34 12.86 -7.86
C ARG A 38 4.86 12.95 -8.02
N ILE A 39 5.40 14.10 -8.40
CA ILE A 39 6.85 14.31 -8.53
C ILE A 39 7.54 14.12 -7.17
N GLU A 40 6.97 14.65 -6.09
CA GLU A 40 7.50 14.49 -4.73
C GLU A 40 7.60 13.03 -4.31
N GLU A 41 6.51 12.26 -4.46
CA GLU A 41 6.47 10.84 -4.11
C GLU A 41 7.49 10.00 -4.92
N VAL A 42 7.61 10.26 -6.23
CA VAL A 42 8.62 9.59 -7.07
C VAL A 42 10.04 9.94 -6.63
N ARG A 43 10.30 11.18 -6.23
CA ARG A 43 11.61 11.59 -5.72
C ARG A 43 11.95 10.87 -4.41
N ILE A 44 10.98 10.76 -3.49
CA ILE A 44 11.16 10.00 -2.24
C ILE A 44 11.46 8.54 -2.53
N LEU A 45 10.69 7.91 -3.42
CA LEU A 45 10.90 6.51 -3.81
C LEU A 45 12.32 6.30 -4.37
N ARG A 46 12.76 7.12 -5.32
CA ARG A 46 14.09 7.00 -5.94
C ARG A 46 15.23 7.34 -4.98
N ALA A 47 15.04 8.26 -4.05
CA ALA A 47 16.10 8.73 -3.15
C ALA A 47 16.25 7.88 -1.88
N ARG A 48 15.16 7.25 -1.41
CA ARG A 48 15.16 6.46 -0.16
C ARG A 48 14.85 4.99 -0.38
N GLN A 49 13.78 4.69 -1.12
CA GLN A 49 13.35 3.31 -1.29
C GLN A 49 14.28 2.52 -2.23
N PHE A 50 14.75 3.11 -3.33
CA PHE A 50 15.66 2.41 -4.25
C PHE A 50 17.00 2.01 -3.59
N PRO A 51 17.67 2.87 -2.81
CA PRO A 51 18.85 2.45 -2.06
C PRO A 51 18.58 1.37 -1.02
N GLU A 52 17.41 1.39 -0.36
CA GLU A 52 17.00 0.33 0.59
C GLU A 52 16.83 -1.02 -0.12
N ASP A 53 16.14 -1.03 -1.27
CA ASP A 53 15.89 -2.23 -2.10
C ASP A 53 17.17 -2.75 -2.79
N GLY A 54 18.16 -1.87 -3.00
CA GLY A 54 19.49 -2.23 -3.53
C GLY A 54 20.52 -2.53 -2.44
N GLY A 55 20.12 -2.51 -1.16
CA GLY A 55 21.01 -2.63 -0.02
C GLY A 55 20.85 -3.96 0.75
N PRO A 56 21.63 -4.15 1.83
CA PRO A 56 21.56 -5.35 2.67
C PRO A 56 20.22 -5.53 3.41
N MET A 57 19.45 -4.44 3.54
CA MET A 57 18.13 -4.42 4.17
C MET A 57 16.99 -4.62 3.16
N ALA A 58 17.29 -4.99 1.90
CA ALA A 58 16.28 -5.25 0.90
C ALA A 58 15.30 -6.33 1.37
N HIS A 59 14.01 -6.04 1.28
CA HIS A 59 12.95 -6.96 1.66
C HIS A 59 11.70 -6.69 0.81
N PRO A 60 10.81 -7.67 0.60
CA PRO A 60 9.53 -7.42 -0.06
C PRO A 60 8.63 -6.49 0.77
N ILE A 61 7.61 -5.89 0.12
CA ILE A 61 6.62 -5.05 0.81
C ILE A 61 5.82 -5.83 1.88
N ARG A 62 5.73 -7.15 1.72
CA ARG A 62 5.25 -8.10 2.73
C ARG A 62 6.44 -8.98 3.14
N PRO A 63 7.18 -8.64 4.21
CA PRO A 63 8.36 -9.38 4.64
C PRO A 63 8.07 -10.85 4.91
N GLU A 64 9.06 -11.72 4.70
CA GLU A 64 8.93 -13.16 4.98
C GLU A 64 9.38 -13.53 6.40
N SER A 65 10.25 -12.72 7.00
CA SER A 65 10.72 -12.87 8.37
C SER A 65 11.16 -11.53 8.95
N TYR A 66 11.09 -11.38 10.27
CA TYR A 66 11.66 -10.26 11.00
C TYR A 66 12.15 -10.73 12.38
N ILE A 67 13.12 -10.02 12.95
CA ILE A 67 13.54 -10.20 14.35
C ILE A 67 12.77 -9.22 15.24
N ALA A 68 12.75 -7.94 14.85
CA ALA A 68 11.99 -6.88 15.49
C ALA A 68 11.10 -6.20 14.45
N MET A 69 9.78 -6.16 14.70
CA MET A 69 8.82 -5.59 13.75
C MET A 69 9.03 -4.09 13.53
N ASP A 70 9.54 -3.39 14.54
CA ASP A 70 9.83 -1.95 14.46
C ASP A 70 10.84 -1.60 13.36
N ASN A 71 11.68 -2.55 12.95
CA ASN A 71 12.62 -2.36 11.83
C ASN A 71 11.96 -2.38 10.45
N PHE A 72 10.67 -2.74 10.36
CA PHE A 72 9.92 -2.84 9.10
C PHE A 72 8.96 -1.67 8.85
N TYR A 73 9.10 -0.59 9.64
CA TYR A 73 8.52 0.71 9.32
C TYR A 73 9.40 1.44 8.28
N THR A 74 9.48 0.88 7.08
CA THR A 74 10.45 1.23 6.04
C THR A 74 9.84 1.91 4.83
N ALA A 75 10.69 2.54 4.00
CA ALA A 75 10.25 3.14 2.74
C ALA A 75 9.68 2.07 1.79
N THR A 76 10.16 0.83 1.87
CA THR A 76 9.64 -0.28 1.08
C THR A 76 8.22 -0.67 1.49
N VAL A 77 7.93 -0.84 2.78
CA VAL A 77 6.56 -1.17 3.23
C VAL A 77 5.57 -0.04 2.95
N TYR A 78 6.00 1.22 3.08
CA TYR A 78 5.12 2.40 2.96
C TYR A 78 5.05 2.92 1.51
N CYS A 79 6.16 3.46 1.00
CA CYS A 79 6.19 4.15 -0.28
C CYS A 79 6.07 3.16 -1.46
N LYS A 80 6.88 2.10 -1.50
CA LYS A 80 6.75 1.07 -2.55
C LYS A 80 5.44 0.30 -2.41
N GLY A 81 4.96 0.06 -1.19
CA GLY A 81 3.62 -0.45 -0.93
C GLY A 81 2.53 0.39 -1.62
N ALA A 82 2.57 1.72 -1.46
CA ALA A 82 1.63 2.63 -2.13
C ALA A 82 1.74 2.62 -3.66
N GLU A 83 2.95 2.50 -4.22
CA GLU A 83 3.13 2.36 -5.67
C GLU A 83 2.54 1.06 -6.20
N VAL A 84 2.63 -0.04 -5.45
CA VAL A 84 1.96 -1.30 -5.81
C VAL A 84 0.44 -1.14 -5.77
N ILE A 85 -0.13 -0.44 -4.78
CA ILE A 85 -1.56 -0.12 -4.75
C ILE A 85 -1.96 0.74 -5.97
N ARG A 86 -1.14 1.73 -6.33
CA ARG A 86 -1.34 2.55 -7.53
C ARG A 86 -1.29 1.73 -8.82
N MET A 87 -0.50 0.66 -8.88
CA MET A 87 -0.51 -0.27 -10.00
C MET A 87 -1.87 -0.97 -10.16
N TYR A 88 -2.54 -1.38 -9.07
CA TYR A 88 -3.91 -1.90 -9.16
C TYR A 88 -4.85 -0.87 -9.79
N GLN A 89 -4.84 0.39 -9.33
CA GLN A 89 -5.66 1.45 -9.94
C GLN A 89 -5.31 1.71 -11.41
N THR A 90 -4.03 1.57 -11.78
CA THR A 90 -3.58 1.75 -13.16
C THR A 90 -4.10 0.62 -14.06
N LEU A 91 -4.05 -0.63 -13.59
CA LEU A 91 -4.48 -1.81 -14.35
C LEU A 91 -6.01 -1.91 -14.45
N LEU A 92 -6.71 -1.59 -13.36
CA LEU A 92 -8.17 -1.74 -13.25
C LEU A 92 -8.93 -0.45 -13.63
N GLY A 93 -8.23 0.67 -13.78
CA GLY A 93 -8.83 1.99 -13.84
C GLY A 93 -9.41 2.45 -12.50
N ARG A 94 -9.84 3.71 -12.44
CA ARG A 94 -10.44 4.28 -11.22
C ARG A 94 -11.73 3.57 -10.81
N ASP A 95 -12.59 3.24 -11.78
CA ASP A 95 -13.87 2.59 -11.50
C ASP A 95 -13.70 1.13 -11.07
N GLY A 96 -12.81 0.38 -11.73
CA GLY A 96 -12.50 -1.00 -11.32
C GLY A 96 -11.87 -1.06 -9.94
N PHE A 97 -10.91 -0.18 -9.66
CA PHE A 97 -10.33 -0.06 -8.32
C PHE A 97 -11.37 0.31 -7.26
N ARG A 98 -12.31 1.21 -7.57
CA ARG A 98 -13.42 1.55 -6.66
C ARG A 98 -14.27 0.32 -6.35
N LYS A 99 -14.67 -0.46 -7.35
CA LYS A 99 -15.43 -1.70 -7.16
C LYS A 99 -14.68 -2.71 -6.29
N GLY A 100 -13.39 -2.90 -6.53
CA GLY A 100 -12.55 -3.75 -5.69
C GLY A 100 -12.46 -3.26 -4.25
N MET A 101 -12.38 -1.94 -4.03
CA MET A 101 -12.44 -1.34 -2.69
C MET A 101 -13.81 -1.54 -2.01
N ASP A 102 -14.91 -1.44 -2.76
CA ASP A 102 -16.26 -1.70 -2.24
C ASP A 102 -16.40 -3.15 -1.78
N LEU A 103 -16.00 -4.10 -2.65
CA LEU A 103 -16.03 -5.53 -2.34
C LEU A 103 -15.13 -5.87 -1.14
N TYR A 104 -13.93 -5.28 -1.07
CA TYR A 104 -13.02 -5.46 0.06
C TYR A 104 -13.65 -5.04 1.40
N PHE A 105 -14.35 -3.90 1.44
CA PHE A 105 -15.03 -3.50 2.67
C PHE A 105 -16.28 -4.32 2.96
N GLU A 106 -17.03 -4.73 1.94
CA GLU A 106 -18.19 -5.61 2.10
C GLU A 106 -17.80 -6.95 2.74
N ARG A 107 -16.71 -7.57 2.27
CA ARG A 107 -16.25 -8.87 2.76
C ARG A 107 -15.58 -8.82 4.13
N HIS A 108 -14.91 -7.72 4.46
CA HIS A 108 -13.91 -7.73 5.53
C HIS A 108 -14.13 -6.71 6.65
N ASP A 109 -15.20 -5.90 6.63
CA ASP A 109 -15.50 -4.99 7.73
C ASP A 109 -15.60 -5.69 9.10
N GLY A 110 -14.89 -5.16 10.10
CA GLY A 110 -14.76 -5.74 11.44
C GLY A 110 -13.77 -6.89 11.56
N SER A 111 -12.98 -7.19 10.52
CA SER A 111 -12.06 -8.35 10.50
C SER A 111 -10.58 -7.98 10.32
N ALA A 112 -9.73 -8.94 10.61
CA ALA A 112 -8.28 -8.85 10.40
C ALA A 112 -7.88 -9.75 9.22
N VAL A 113 -7.29 -9.15 8.17
CA VAL A 113 -7.08 -9.81 6.87
C VAL A 113 -5.64 -9.69 6.37
N SER A 114 -5.35 -10.35 5.25
CA SER A 114 -4.05 -10.41 4.61
C SER A 114 -3.99 -9.61 3.31
N CYS A 115 -2.77 -9.41 2.79
CA CYS A 115 -2.58 -8.79 1.48
C CYS A 115 -3.20 -9.61 0.34
N ASP A 116 -3.31 -10.94 0.52
CA ASP A 116 -3.92 -11.82 -0.49
C ASP A 116 -5.44 -11.64 -0.58
N ASP A 117 -6.11 -11.34 0.53
CA ASP A 117 -7.55 -11.05 0.54
C ASP A 117 -7.83 -9.79 -0.30
N PHE A 118 -7.10 -8.70 -0.05
CA PHE A 118 -7.20 -7.47 -0.84
C PHE A 118 -6.91 -7.69 -2.33
N ARG A 119 -5.89 -8.49 -2.65
CA ARG A 119 -5.57 -8.85 -4.04
C ARG A 119 -6.71 -9.66 -4.67
N SER A 120 -7.33 -10.57 -3.93
CA SER A 120 -8.45 -11.38 -4.41
C SER A 120 -9.67 -10.51 -4.70
N ASP A 121 -10.02 -9.58 -3.80
CA ASP A 121 -11.18 -8.70 -3.98
C ASP A 121 -11.00 -7.76 -5.18
N MET A 122 -9.78 -7.29 -5.42
CA MET A 122 -9.43 -6.51 -6.61
C MET A 122 -9.52 -7.31 -7.90
N ALA A 123 -9.35 -8.63 -7.85
CA ALA A 123 -9.45 -9.51 -9.01
C ALA A 123 -10.89 -9.99 -9.28
N ASP A 124 -11.69 -10.14 -8.23
CA ASP A 124 -13.06 -10.65 -8.32
C ASP A 124 -14.08 -9.60 -8.79
N ALA A 125 -13.81 -8.32 -8.56
CA ALA A 125 -14.73 -7.18 -8.82
C ALA A 125 -14.63 -6.61 -10.24
#